data_AF-X2FZN8-F1
#
_entry.id   AF-X2FZN8-F1
#
_cell.length_a   1.000
_cell.length_b   1.000
_cell.length_c   1.000
_cell.angle_alpha   90.00
_cell.angle_beta   90.00
_cell.angle_gamma   90.00
#
_symmetry.space_group_name_H-M   'P 1'
#
loop_
_entity.id
_entity.type
_entity.pdbx_description
1 polymer ?
#
loop_
_entity_poly.entity_id
_entity_poly.type
_entity_poly.pdbx_seq_one_letter_code
_entity_poly.pdbx_strand_id
1 'polypeptide(L)'
;MIGTAFSMAIRLELAGPGVQYLQADHQLYNVIVTAHAFVMIFFLVMPALIGGFGNIFVPLLIGAVDMAFPRLNNISFWLLPPALGLLLASSFVEQGAGTAMNFITTIINMRAPGLSLHRMPLFAWAVLVTAVLLLLSLPVLAGGITMLLTDRNFNTSFYEPAGGGDLLLYQHLFYLGMVYAILSIGILGFIVWSQHHLYAVGLDVDTRAYFTAAT
;
A
#
# COMPACT_ATOMS: atom_id res chain seq x y z
N MET A 1 -5.25 -1.19 -16.47
CA MET A 1 -6.05 -2.03 -17.40
C MET A 1 -5.97 -3.52 -17.03
N ILE A 2 -4.79 -4.08 -16.74
CA ILE A 2 -4.64 -5.51 -16.36
C ILE A 2 -5.44 -5.88 -15.10
N GLY A 3 -5.37 -5.09 -14.02
CA GLY A 3 -6.14 -5.36 -12.80
C GLY A 3 -7.66 -5.37 -13.05
N THR A 4 -8.16 -4.48 -13.91
CA THR A 4 -9.57 -4.43 -14.30
C THR A 4 -9.96 -5.66 -15.14
N ALA A 5 -9.08 -6.15 -16.01
CA ALA A 5 -9.29 -7.37 -16.78
C ALA A 5 -9.43 -8.60 -15.87
N PHE A 6 -8.58 -8.73 -14.84
CA PHE A 6 -8.75 -9.78 -13.82
C PHE A 6 -10.06 -9.64 -13.04
N SER A 7 -10.47 -8.42 -12.69
CA SER A 7 -11.78 -8.18 -12.06
C SER A 7 -12.94 -8.65 -12.95
N MET A 8 -12.85 -8.39 -14.25
CA MET A 8 -13.87 -8.83 -15.21
C MET A 8 -13.88 -10.35 -15.35
N ALA A 9 -12.72 -11.01 -15.41
CA ALA A 9 -12.63 -12.47 -15.45
C ALA A 9 -13.28 -13.12 -14.21
N ILE A 10 -13.04 -12.55 -13.01
CA ILE A 10 -13.66 -12.99 -11.75
C ILE A 10 -15.20 -12.83 -11.83
N ARG A 11 -15.68 -11.67 -12.28
CA ARG A 11 -17.12 -11.39 -12.40
C ARG A 11 -17.81 -12.28 -13.44
N LEU A 12 -17.12 -12.64 -14.52
CA LEU A 12 -17.63 -13.56 -15.55
C LEU A 12 -17.75 -14.99 -15.00
N GLU A 13 -16.80 -15.45 -14.19
CA GLU A 13 -16.91 -16.76 -13.53
C GLU A 13 -18.04 -16.81 -12.49
N LEU A 14 -18.29 -15.70 -11.79
CA LEU A 14 -19.35 -15.56 -10.79
C LEU A 14 -20.73 -15.18 -11.35
N ALA A 15 -20.89 -15.09 -12.68
CA ALA A 15 -22.12 -14.61 -13.31
C ALA A 15 -23.33 -15.54 -13.11
N GLY A 16 -23.08 -16.83 -12.82
CA GLY A 16 -24.10 -17.82 -12.51
C GLY A 16 -23.55 -18.93 -11.62
N PRO A 17 -24.41 -19.70 -10.95
CA PRO A 17 -23.97 -20.84 -10.15
C PRO A 17 -23.39 -21.95 -11.05
N GLY A 18 -22.30 -22.57 -10.63
CA GLY A 18 -21.58 -23.60 -11.38
C GLY A 18 -20.39 -23.05 -12.17
N VAL A 19 -19.69 -23.95 -12.86
CA VAL A 19 -18.50 -23.62 -13.64
C VAL A 19 -18.90 -22.91 -14.92
N GLN A 20 -18.35 -21.71 -15.16
CA GLN A 20 -18.67 -20.93 -16.35
C GLN A 20 -17.55 -21.01 -17.38
N TYR A 21 -16.42 -20.34 -17.11
CA TYR A 21 -15.35 -20.10 -18.07
C TYR A 21 -14.03 -20.79 -17.68
N LEU A 22 -13.79 -21.00 -16.39
CA LEU A 22 -12.53 -21.56 -15.87
C LEU A 22 -12.52 -23.09 -15.79
N GLN A 23 -13.48 -23.79 -16.41
CA GLN A 23 -13.47 -25.25 -16.55
C GLN A 23 -13.24 -26.03 -15.23
N ALA A 24 -13.72 -25.51 -14.10
CA ALA A 24 -13.56 -26.06 -12.75
C ALA A 24 -12.15 -25.96 -12.15
N ASP A 25 -11.25 -25.19 -12.77
CA ASP A 25 -9.93 -24.92 -12.20
C ASP A 25 -10.01 -23.85 -11.10
N HIS A 26 -10.26 -24.31 -9.88
CA HIS A 26 -10.33 -23.48 -8.69
C HIS A 26 -8.99 -22.86 -8.30
N GLN A 27 -7.87 -23.47 -8.69
CA GLN A 27 -6.54 -22.94 -8.39
C GLN A 27 -6.24 -21.73 -9.26
N LEU A 28 -6.55 -21.82 -10.56
CA LEU A 28 -6.43 -20.69 -11.49
C LEU A 28 -7.31 -19.52 -11.05
N TYR A 29 -8.54 -19.78 -10.59
CA TYR A 29 -9.41 -18.75 -10.03
C TYR A 29 -8.76 -18.01 -8.84
N ASN A 30 -8.19 -18.76 -7.87
CA ASN A 30 -7.51 -18.17 -6.72
C ASN A 30 -6.28 -17.34 -7.12
N VAL A 31 -5.52 -17.78 -8.11
CA VAL A 31 -4.38 -17.03 -8.68
C VAL A 31 -4.84 -15.73 -9.32
N ILE A 32 -5.95 -15.74 -10.08
CA ILE A 32 -6.50 -14.53 -10.70
C ILE A 32 -7.00 -13.54 -9.63
N VAL A 33 -7.65 -14.03 -8.57
CA VAL A 33 -8.13 -13.19 -7.45
C VAL A 33 -6.98 -12.53 -6.70
N THR A 34 -5.93 -13.29 -6.36
CA THR A 34 -4.76 -12.73 -5.67
C THR A 34 -4.01 -11.76 -6.58
N ALA A 35 -3.76 -12.11 -7.84
CA ALA A 35 -3.13 -11.22 -8.82
C ALA A 35 -3.93 -9.92 -9.02
N HIS A 36 -5.27 -9.98 -9.05
CA HIS A 36 -6.13 -8.79 -9.08
C HIS A 36 -5.86 -7.87 -7.87
N ALA A 37 -5.86 -8.43 -6.66
CA ALA A 37 -5.65 -7.64 -5.44
C ALA A 37 -4.25 -6.99 -5.41
N PHE A 38 -3.20 -7.74 -5.73
CA PHE A 38 -1.84 -7.21 -5.76
C PHE A 38 -1.65 -6.12 -6.83
N VAL A 39 -2.15 -6.33 -8.05
CA VAL A 39 -2.06 -5.32 -9.11
C VAL A 39 -2.84 -4.05 -8.75
N MET A 40 -4.04 -4.17 -8.18
CA MET A 40 -4.84 -3.00 -7.82
C MET A 40 -4.23 -2.22 -6.67
N ILE A 41 -3.70 -2.88 -5.64
CA ILE A 41 -3.16 -2.20 -4.47
C ILE A 41 -1.76 -1.63 -4.75
N PHE A 42 -0.81 -2.47 -5.18
CA PHE A 42 0.59 -2.09 -5.30
C PHE A 42 0.94 -1.38 -6.62
N PHE A 43 0.17 -1.61 -7.69
CA PHE A 43 0.49 -1.07 -9.02
C PHE A 43 -0.51 -0.03 -9.54
N LEU A 44 -1.64 0.16 -8.86
CA LEU A 44 -2.60 1.21 -9.20
C LEU A 44 -2.79 2.19 -8.05
N VAL A 45 -3.29 1.75 -6.90
CA VAL A 45 -3.67 2.64 -5.79
C VAL A 45 -2.45 3.30 -5.15
N MET A 46 -1.45 2.53 -4.72
CA MET A 46 -0.25 3.12 -4.09
C MET A 46 0.52 4.02 -5.07
N PRO A 47 0.82 3.62 -6.33
CA PRO A 47 1.54 4.50 -7.24
C PRO A 47 0.74 5.73 -7.63
N ALA A 48 -0.59 5.65 -7.78
CA ALA A 48 -1.40 6.82 -8.10
C ALA A 48 -1.46 7.81 -6.92
N LEU A 49 -1.81 7.34 -5.72
CA LEU A 49 -2.01 8.20 -4.55
C LEU A 49 -0.68 8.68 -3.96
N ILE A 50 0.26 7.77 -3.77
CA ILE A 50 1.53 8.06 -3.08
C ILE A 50 2.58 8.52 -4.10
N GLY A 51 2.70 7.82 -5.23
CA GLY A 51 3.70 8.13 -6.26
C GLY A 51 3.34 9.32 -7.15
N GLY A 52 2.09 9.41 -7.62
CA GLY A 52 1.63 10.48 -8.51
C GLY A 52 1.21 11.71 -7.72
N PHE A 53 0.09 11.61 -7.03
CA PHE A 53 -0.46 12.73 -6.25
C PHE A 53 0.45 13.16 -5.11
N GLY A 54 1.08 12.22 -4.40
CA GLY A 54 2.05 12.54 -3.36
C GLY A 54 3.23 13.36 -3.87
N ASN A 55 3.86 12.96 -4.99
CA ASN A 55 5.01 13.70 -5.52
C ASN A 55 4.67 15.05 -6.15
N ILE A 56 3.43 15.23 -6.63
CA ILE A 56 2.99 16.49 -7.24
C ILE A 56 2.49 17.45 -6.16
N PHE A 57 1.57 16.99 -5.30
CA PHE A 57 0.87 17.87 -4.37
C PHE A 57 1.66 18.08 -3.07
N VAL A 58 2.41 17.11 -2.55
CA VAL A 58 3.11 17.32 -1.26
C VAL A 58 4.10 18.48 -1.34
N PRO A 59 5.00 18.59 -2.34
CA PRO A 59 5.90 19.73 -2.45
C PRO A 59 5.16 21.06 -2.66
N LEU A 60 4.13 21.05 -3.51
CA LEU A 60 3.32 22.24 -3.82
C LEU A 60 2.58 22.77 -2.58
N LEU A 61 1.99 21.87 -1.79
CA LEU A 61 1.18 22.21 -0.62
C LEU A 61 2.01 22.71 0.57
N ILE A 62 3.29 22.32 0.67
CA ILE A 62 4.20 22.79 1.70
C ILE A 62 5.13 23.92 1.22
N GLY A 63 4.99 24.35 -0.04
CA GLY A 63 5.82 25.39 -0.64
C GLY A 63 7.28 24.96 -0.88
N ALA A 64 7.55 23.65 -0.94
CA ALA A 64 8.88 23.12 -1.24
C ALA A 64 9.13 23.11 -2.75
N VAL A 65 10.37 23.39 -3.15
CA VAL A 65 10.80 23.39 -4.56
C VAL A 65 10.84 21.97 -5.13
N ASP A 66 11.23 20.96 -4.32
CA ASP A 66 11.31 19.56 -4.71
C ASP A 66 11.33 18.65 -3.45
N MET A 67 11.29 17.33 -3.65
CA MET A 67 11.41 16.29 -2.61
C MET A 67 12.85 16.19 -2.03
N ALA A 68 13.00 15.61 -0.83
CA ALA A 68 14.28 15.57 -0.08
C ALA A 68 15.41 14.88 -0.82
N PHE A 69 15.05 13.78 -1.48
CA PHE A 69 15.96 12.92 -2.19
C PHE A 69 15.43 12.74 -3.63
N PRO A 70 15.58 13.74 -4.51
CA PRO A 70 14.99 13.71 -5.85
C PRO A 70 15.44 12.48 -6.67
N ARG A 71 16.70 12.07 -6.48
CA ARG A 71 17.27 10.89 -7.15
C ARG A 71 16.68 9.57 -6.63
N LEU A 72 16.46 9.45 -5.33
CA LEU A 72 15.84 8.25 -4.73
C LEU A 72 14.35 8.18 -5.07
N ASN A 73 13.69 9.34 -5.13
CA ASN A 73 12.31 9.45 -5.59
C ASN A 73 12.17 9.01 -7.07
N ASN A 74 13.08 9.46 -7.94
CA ASN A 74 13.13 9.03 -9.33
C ASN A 74 13.36 7.51 -9.44
N ILE A 75 14.30 6.96 -8.67
CA ILE A 75 14.54 5.50 -8.61
C ILE A 75 13.27 4.75 -8.16
N SER A 76 12.50 5.28 -7.20
CA SER A 76 11.26 4.64 -6.74
C SER A 76 10.22 4.47 -7.86
N PHE A 77 10.14 5.43 -8.79
CA PHE A 77 9.30 5.31 -9.98
C PHE A 77 9.86 4.26 -10.95
N TRP A 78 11.17 4.30 -11.23
CA TRP A 78 11.81 3.34 -12.13
C TRP A 78 11.87 1.92 -11.59
N LEU A 79 11.68 1.73 -10.29
CA LEU A 79 11.49 0.40 -9.71
C LEU A 79 10.10 -0.17 -10.01
N LEU A 80 9.09 0.64 -10.36
CA LEU A 80 7.73 0.14 -10.62
C LEU A 80 7.63 -0.76 -11.87
N PRO A 81 8.19 -0.41 -13.05
CA PRO A 81 8.17 -1.31 -14.21
C PRO A 81 8.86 -2.67 -13.99
N PRO A 82 10.09 -2.74 -13.44
CA PRO A 82 10.70 -4.01 -13.09
C PRO A 82 9.99 -4.67 -11.91
N ALA A 83 9.40 -3.96 -10.95
CA ALA A 83 8.56 -4.58 -9.92
C ALA A 83 7.26 -5.16 -10.48
N LEU A 84 6.69 -4.60 -11.55
CA LEU A 84 5.52 -5.15 -12.24
C LEU A 84 5.93 -6.38 -13.06
N GLY A 85 7.04 -6.29 -13.79
CA GLY A 85 7.63 -7.44 -14.48
C GLY A 85 8.02 -8.54 -13.50
N LEU A 86 8.57 -8.16 -12.36
CA LEU A 86 8.84 -9.04 -11.24
C LEU A 86 7.55 -9.52 -10.61
N LEU A 87 6.46 -8.75 -10.45
CA LEU A 87 5.18 -9.24 -9.90
C LEU A 87 4.57 -10.32 -10.80
N LEU A 88 4.60 -10.07 -12.12
CA LEU A 88 4.18 -11.01 -13.13
C LEU A 88 5.09 -12.26 -13.15
N ALA A 89 6.38 -12.12 -12.80
CA ALA A 89 7.28 -13.23 -12.52
C ALA A 89 7.17 -13.78 -11.08
N SER A 90 6.61 -13.00 -10.14
CA SER A 90 6.60 -13.19 -8.68
C SER A 90 5.33 -13.88 -8.21
N SER A 91 4.77 -14.70 -9.10
CA SER A 91 4.47 -16.06 -8.66
C SER A 91 5.58 -16.66 -7.74
N PHE A 92 6.82 -16.13 -7.73
CA PHE A 92 7.87 -16.38 -6.74
C PHE A 92 8.76 -15.14 -6.32
N VAL A 93 8.34 -14.28 -5.35
CA VAL A 93 9.18 -13.40 -4.45
C VAL A 93 9.21 -11.84 -4.68
N GLU A 94 9.10 -11.05 -3.58
CA GLU A 94 8.86 -9.58 -3.47
C GLU A 94 9.96 -8.71 -2.75
N GLN A 95 9.83 -7.35 -2.79
CA GLN A 95 10.15 -6.38 -1.70
C GLN A 95 9.73 -4.89 -1.98
N GLY A 96 9.31 -4.09 -0.95
CA GLY A 96 8.76 -2.71 -1.12
C GLY A 96 8.93 -1.67 0.03
N ALA A 97 9.98 -1.72 0.85
CA ALA A 97 10.12 -0.85 2.04
C ALA A 97 10.61 0.60 1.83
N GLY A 98 11.11 0.95 0.63
CA GLY A 98 11.80 2.22 0.40
C GLY A 98 10.92 3.48 0.38
N THR A 99 9.63 3.35 0.04
CA THR A 99 8.71 4.48 -0.10
C THR A 99 8.31 5.09 1.24
N ALA A 100 8.11 4.29 2.28
CA ALA A 100 7.68 4.77 3.60
C ALA A 100 8.71 5.70 4.27
N MET A 101 10.00 5.36 4.21
CA MET A 101 11.06 6.17 4.82
C MET A 101 11.22 7.55 4.15
N ASN A 102 10.94 7.64 2.85
CA ASN A 102 11.01 8.91 2.11
C ASN A 102 9.95 9.92 2.59
N PHE A 103 8.71 9.46 2.85
CA PHE A 103 7.65 10.34 3.38
C PHE A 103 7.93 10.81 4.80
N ILE A 104 8.39 9.93 5.68
CA ILE A 104 8.70 10.28 7.07
C ILE A 104 9.78 11.36 7.12
N THR A 105 10.87 11.17 6.38
CA THR A 105 12.00 12.12 6.36
C THR A 105 11.63 13.44 5.71
N THR A 106 10.85 13.43 4.63
CA THR A 106 10.35 14.64 3.95
C THR A 106 9.48 15.47 4.89
N ILE A 107 8.48 14.83 5.53
CA ILE A 107 7.55 15.54 6.42
C ILE A 107 8.27 16.05 7.67
N ILE A 108 9.29 15.34 8.18
CA ILE A 108 10.00 15.74 9.40
C ILE A 108 11.03 16.85 9.13
N ASN A 109 11.78 16.78 8.03
CA ASN A 109 12.99 17.59 7.84
C ASN A 109 12.85 18.72 6.80
N MET A 110 11.83 18.70 5.93
CA MET A 110 11.71 19.67 4.83
C MET A 110 10.54 20.65 4.94
N ARG A 111 9.98 20.82 6.14
CA ARG A 111 8.90 21.80 6.32
C ARG A 111 9.39 23.21 6.07
N ALA A 112 8.55 24.04 5.47
CA ALA A 112 8.83 25.47 5.30
C ALA A 112 9.18 26.15 6.63
N PRO A 113 10.12 27.11 6.65
CA PRO A 113 10.44 27.87 7.86
C PRO A 113 9.19 28.54 8.42
N GLY A 114 8.86 28.26 9.69
CA GLY A 114 7.65 28.76 10.36
C GLY A 114 6.46 27.78 10.38
N LEU A 115 6.52 26.67 9.63
CA LEU A 115 5.50 25.61 9.67
C LEU A 115 5.80 24.60 10.79
N SER A 116 5.14 24.77 11.94
CA SER A 116 5.20 23.82 13.05
C SER A 116 4.38 22.56 12.77
N LEU A 117 4.77 21.43 13.38
CA LEU A 117 4.18 20.10 13.15
C LEU A 117 2.63 20.06 13.30
N HIS A 118 2.09 20.76 14.29
CA HIS A 118 0.65 20.82 14.55
C HIS A 118 -0.14 21.68 13.55
N ARG A 119 0.54 22.46 12.69
CA ARG A 119 -0.08 23.31 11.66
C ARG A 119 -0.02 22.69 10.27
N MET A 120 0.48 21.46 10.14
CA MET A 120 0.52 20.77 8.86
C MET A 120 -0.90 20.38 8.40
N PRO A 121 -1.17 20.40 7.09
CA PRO A 121 -2.44 19.91 6.54
C PRO A 121 -2.76 18.48 6.99
N LEU A 122 -4.04 18.18 7.22
CA LEU A 122 -4.47 16.84 7.66
C LEU A 122 -4.08 15.74 6.67
N PHE A 123 -3.98 16.06 5.37
CA PHE A 123 -3.46 15.12 4.37
C PHE A 123 -1.99 14.74 4.62
N ALA A 124 -1.13 15.70 4.97
CA ALA A 124 0.26 15.40 5.34
C ALA A 124 0.35 14.58 6.63
N TRP A 125 -0.55 14.81 7.59
CA TRP A 125 -0.70 13.97 8.77
C TRP A 125 -1.13 12.53 8.43
N ALA A 126 -2.12 12.38 7.55
CA ALA A 126 -2.58 11.08 7.06
C ALA A 126 -1.44 10.30 6.39
N VAL A 127 -0.67 10.95 5.52
CA VAL A 127 0.50 10.34 4.86
C VAL A 127 1.60 10.00 5.87
N LEU A 128 1.86 10.85 6.87
CA LEU A 128 2.86 10.58 7.92
C LEU A 128 2.48 9.34 8.75
N VAL A 129 1.22 9.26 9.19
CA VAL A 129 0.71 8.12 9.97
C VAL A 129 0.78 6.84 9.14
N THR A 130 0.35 6.89 7.88
CA THR A 130 0.43 5.75 6.95
C THR A 130 1.88 5.30 6.74
N ALA A 131 2.81 6.23 6.54
CA ALA A 131 4.21 5.92 6.31
C ALA A 131 4.87 5.28 7.54
N VAL A 132 4.56 5.74 8.75
CA VAL A 132 5.05 5.13 9.99
C VAL A 132 4.51 3.70 10.13
N LEU A 133 3.22 3.49 9.87
CA LEU A 133 2.61 2.16 10.00
C LEU A 133 3.10 1.18 8.92
N LEU A 134 3.36 1.65 7.70
CA LEU A 134 4.03 0.87 6.66
C LEU A 134 5.46 0.51 7.06
N LEU A 135 6.22 1.45 7.63
CA LEU A 135 7.59 1.18 8.08
C LEU A 135 7.64 0.14 9.20
N LEU A 136 6.66 0.11 10.09
CA LEU A 136 6.58 -0.86 11.20
C LEU A 136 6.03 -2.23 10.76
N SER A 137 5.12 -2.25 9.78
CA SER A 137 4.46 -3.49 9.33
C SER A 137 5.25 -4.27 8.28
N LEU A 138 5.94 -3.59 7.35
CA LEU A 138 6.67 -4.23 6.26
C LEU A 138 7.82 -5.14 6.71
N PRO A 139 8.60 -4.84 7.77
CA PRO A 139 9.64 -5.75 8.28
C PRO A 139 9.07 -7.06 8.81
N VAL A 140 7.87 -7.04 9.42
CA VAL A 140 7.21 -8.24 9.94
C VAL A 140 6.76 -9.15 8.80
N LEU A 141 6.16 -8.56 7.76
CA LEU A 141 5.77 -9.28 6.54
C LEU A 141 7.00 -9.84 5.81
N ALA A 142 8.04 -9.02 5.63
CA ALA A 142 9.29 -9.42 4.98
C ALA A 142 9.99 -10.55 5.75
N GLY A 143 9.99 -10.49 7.09
CA GLY A 143 10.52 -11.55 7.94
C GLY A 143 9.73 -12.86 7.78
N GLY A 144 8.40 -12.80 7.80
CA GLY A 144 7.53 -13.96 7.57
C GLY A 144 7.76 -14.63 6.22
N ILE A 145 7.86 -13.83 5.15
CA ILE A 145 8.12 -14.33 3.79
C ILE A 145 9.54 -14.90 3.69
N THR A 146 10.54 -14.24 4.28
CA THR A 146 11.94 -14.71 4.27
C THR A 146 12.06 -16.06 4.97
N MET A 147 11.43 -16.22 6.14
CA MET A 147 11.38 -17.50 6.85
C MET A 147 10.69 -18.59 6.02
N LEU A 148 9.62 -18.27 5.30
CA LEU A 148 8.94 -19.21 4.41
C LEU A 148 9.84 -19.61 3.23
N LEU A 149 10.59 -18.65 2.69
CA LEU A 149 11.52 -18.92 1.60
C LEU A 149 12.73 -19.74 2.06
N THR A 150 13.20 -19.55 3.29
CA THR A 150 14.26 -20.40 3.84
C THR A 150 13.78 -21.82 4.10
N ASP A 151 12.54 -22.00 4.55
CA ASP A 151 11.97 -23.34 4.75
C ASP A 151 11.87 -24.10 3.43
N ARG A 152 11.49 -23.39 2.35
CA ARG A 152 11.35 -23.99 1.02
C ARG A 152 12.66 -24.26 0.29
N ASN A 153 13.69 -23.44 0.51
CA ASN A 153 14.89 -23.45 -0.34
C ASN A 153 16.18 -23.82 0.40
N PHE A 154 16.20 -23.73 1.73
CA PHE A 154 17.40 -23.90 2.54
C PHE A 154 17.23 -24.94 3.67
N ASN A 155 16.16 -25.75 3.61
CA ASN A 155 15.83 -26.80 4.58
C ASN A 155 15.78 -26.29 6.04
N THR A 156 15.36 -25.04 6.25
CA THR A 156 14.99 -24.58 7.59
C THR A 156 13.61 -25.13 7.97
N SER A 157 13.26 -25.10 9.25
CA SER A 157 11.99 -25.64 9.76
C SER A 157 11.28 -24.66 10.69
N PHE A 158 11.09 -23.41 10.26
CA PHE A 158 10.36 -22.40 11.03
C PHE A 158 8.85 -22.71 11.12
N TYR A 159 8.25 -23.22 10.04
CA TYR A 159 6.81 -23.50 9.94
C TYR A 159 6.46 -24.99 9.77
N GLU A 160 7.45 -25.84 9.50
CA GLU A 160 7.26 -27.27 9.27
C GLU A 160 7.15 -28.03 10.62
N PRO A 161 5.99 -28.65 10.95
CA PRO A 161 5.80 -29.35 12.23
C PRO A 161 6.73 -30.54 12.40
N ALA A 162 7.10 -31.21 11.30
CA ALA A 162 8.04 -32.34 11.31
C ALA A 162 9.44 -31.95 11.80
N GLY A 163 9.83 -30.67 11.64
CA GLY A 163 11.10 -30.12 12.12
C GLY A 163 10.99 -29.32 13.41
N GLY A 164 9.86 -29.39 14.11
CA GLY A 164 9.59 -28.66 15.36
C GLY A 164 9.11 -27.21 15.19
N GLY A 165 8.76 -26.80 13.97
CA GLY A 165 8.18 -25.48 13.65
C GLY A 165 6.69 -25.39 13.97
N ASP A 166 6.15 -24.17 13.93
CA ASP A 166 4.74 -23.88 14.24
C ASP A 166 4.03 -23.16 13.08
N LEU A 167 2.94 -23.76 12.58
CA LEU A 167 2.08 -23.18 11.55
C LEU A 167 1.36 -21.92 12.03
N LEU A 168 1.05 -21.81 13.33
CA LEU A 168 0.40 -20.63 13.90
C LEU A 168 1.33 -19.41 13.86
N LEU A 169 2.64 -19.59 13.91
CA LEU A 169 3.60 -18.49 13.82
C LEU A 169 3.45 -17.71 12.51
N TYR A 170 3.24 -18.41 11.39
CA TYR A 170 2.98 -17.77 10.10
C TYR A 170 1.70 -16.94 10.12
N GLN A 171 0.63 -17.49 10.70
CA GLN A 171 -0.65 -16.80 10.85
C GLN A 171 -0.51 -15.56 11.75
N HIS A 172 0.24 -15.64 12.85
CA HIS A 172 0.44 -14.50 13.75
C HIS A 172 1.26 -13.38 13.11
N LEU A 173 2.31 -13.71 12.36
CA LEU A 173 3.13 -12.71 11.65
C LEU A 173 2.31 -11.99 10.57
N PHE A 174 1.48 -12.74 9.83
CA PHE A 174 0.61 -12.16 8.80
C PHE A 174 -0.55 -11.39 9.41
N TYR A 175 -1.17 -11.91 10.48
CA TYR A 175 -2.25 -11.26 11.22
C TYR A 175 -1.78 -9.96 11.87
N LEU A 176 -0.56 -9.91 12.43
CA LEU A 176 0.03 -8.66 12.94
C LEU A 176 0.15 -7.61 11.83
N GLY A 177 0.65 -7.99 10.65
CA GLY A 177 0.70 -7.10 9.48
C GLY A 177 -0.68 -6.59 9.07
N MET A 178 -1.69 -7.47 9.03
CA MET A 178 -3.08 -7.11 8.72
C MET A 178 -3.72 -6.21 9.80
N VAL A 179 -3.47 -6.47 11.08
CA VAL A 179 -3.98 -5.66 12.20
C VAL A 179 -3.41 -4.24 12.12
N TYR A 180 -2.10 -4.10 11.86
CA TYR A 180 -1.51 -2.78 11.64
C TYR A 180 -2.10 -2.09 10.41
N ALA A 181 -2.36 -2.80 9.32
CA ALA A 181 -3.02 -2.24 8.13
C ALA A 181 -4.47 -1.80 8.41
N ILE A 182 -5.26 -2.59 9.15
CA ILE A 182 -6.64 -2.27 9.53
C ILE A 182 -6.67 -1.08 10.50
N LEU A 183 -5.78 -1.03 11.48
CA LEU A 183 -5.62 0.13 12.37
C LEU A 183 -5.25 1.39 11.58
N SER A 184 -4.36 1.27 10.59
CA SER A 184 -4.00 2.36 9.68
C SER A 184 -5.24 2.90 8.97
N ILE A 185 -6.00 2.01 8.32
CA ILE A 185 -7.21 2.36 7.56
C ILE A 185 -8.31 2.90 8.48
N GLY A 186 -8.47 2.36 9.69
CA GLY A 186 -9.47 2.81 10.66
C GLY A 186 -9.18 4.22 11.20
N ILE A 187 -7.93 4.50 11.55
CA ILE A 187 -7.50 5.82 12.02
C ILE A 187 -7.56 6.85 10.88
N LEU A 188 -7.08 6.48 9.69
CA LEU A 188 -7.19 7.32 8.49
C LEU A 188 -8.65 7.57 8.13
N GLY A 189 -9.49 6.53 8.16
CA GLY A 189 -10.92 6.61 7.88
C GLY A 189 -11.64 7.59 8.79
N PHE A 190 -11.29 7.66 10.08
CA PHE A 190 -11.86 8.63 11.02
C PHE A 190 -11.42 10.08 10.75
N ILE A 191 -10.14 10.29 10.44
CA ILE A 191 -9.58 11.62 10.11
C ILE A 191 -10.22 12.13 8.82
N VAL A 192 -10.28 11.27 7.81
CA VAL A 192 -10.82 11.54 6.47
C VAL A 192 -12.36 11.68 6.52
N TRP A 193 -13.07 10.91 7.34
CA TRP A 193 -14.53 11.02 7.56
C TRP A 193 -14.94 12.40 8.10
N SER A 194 -14.17 12.95 9.04
CA SER A 194 -14.42 14.33 9.51
C SER A 194 -14.35 15.35 8.36
N GLN A 195 -13.57 15.06 7.31
CA GLN A 195 -13.22 15.97 6.23
C GLN A 195 -14.23 15.98 5.06
N HIS A 196 -15.03 14.91 4.86
CA HIS A 196 -16.05 14.85 3.80
C HIS A 196 -17.47 15.14 4.26
N HIS A 197 -17.78 15.02 5.56
CA HIS A 197 -19.15 15.27 6.03
C HIS A 197 -19.38 16.72 6.49
N LEU A 198 -18.31 17.53 6.63
CA LEU A 198 -18.40 18.96 6.98
C LEU A 198 -18.81 19.87 5.81
N TYR A 199 -18.95 19.37 4.57
CA TYR A 199 -19.32 20.20 3.41
C TYR A 199 -20.67 20.92 3.54
N ALA A 200 -21.58 20.41 4.39
CA ALA A 200 -22.89 21.02 4.64
C ALA A 200 -22.89 22.05 5.79
N VAL A 201 -21.77 22.23 6.50
CA VAL A 201 -21.70 22.98 7.77
C VAL A 201 -21.15 24.41 7.59
N GLY A 202 -21.07 24.90 6.35
CA GLY A 202 -20.73 26.30 6.07
C GLY A 202 -19.23 26.61 6.17
N LEU A 203 -18.37 25.68 5.73
CA LEU A 203 -16.93 25.95 5.57
C LEU A 203 -16.67 26.99 4.47
N ASP A 204 -15.59 27.75 4.64
CA ASP A 204 -15.19 28.80 3.69
C ASP A 204 -14.86 28.23 2.30
N VAL A 205 -14.92 29.09 1.29
CA VAL A 205 -14.82 28.70 -0.12
C VAL A 205 -13.44 28.14 -0.46
N ASP A 206 -12.38 28.63 0.18
CA ASP A 206 -11.01 28.19 -0.08
C ASP A 206 -10.76 26.80 0.52
N THR A 207 -11.28 26.57 1.73
CA THR A 207 -11.28 25.27 2.39
C THR A 207 -12.09 24.23 1.59
N ARG A 208 -13.25 24.61 1.04
CA ARG A 208 -14.04 23.73 0.15
C ARG A 208 -13.36 23.44 -1.18
N ALA A 209 -12.73 24.44 -1.81
CA ALA A 209 -12.02 24.29 -3.07
C ALA A 209 -10.79 23.39 -2.91
N TYR A 210 -10.05 23.56 -1.81
CA TYR A 210 -8.97 22.67 -1.42
C TYR A 210 -9.44 21.22 -1.25
N PHE A 211 -10.57 21.00 -0.59
CA PHE A 211 -11.11 19.65 -0.37
C PHE A 211 -11.73 19.01 -1.62
N THR A 212 -12.22 19.82 -2.57
CA THR A 212 -12.77 19.32 -3.85
C THR A 212 -11.66 18.91 -4.83
N ALA A 213 -10.49 19.56 -4.76
CA ALA A 213 -9.34 19.24 -5.60
C ALA A 213 -8.51 18.04 -5.10
N ALA A 214 -8.69 17.63 -3.85
CA ALA A 214 -7.94 16.56 -3.19
C ALA A 214 -8.62 15.18 -3.23
N THR A 215 -9.79 15.07 -3.87
CA THR A 215 -10.50 13.81 -4.19
C THR A 215 -10.64 13.65 -5.70
#